data_AF-A0A2K3KNV7-F1
#
_entry.id   AF-A0A2K3KNV7-F1
#
_cell.length_a   1.000
_cell.length_b   1.000
_cell.length_c   1.000
_cell.angle_alpha   90.00
_cell.angle_beta   90.00
_cell.angle_gamma   90.00
#
_symmetry.space_group_name_H-M   'P 1'
#
loop_
_entity.id
_entity.type
_entity.pdbx_description
1 polymer ?
#
loop_
_entity_poly.entity_id
_entity_poly.type
_entity_poly.pdbx_seq_one_letter_code
_entity_poly.pdbx_strand_id
1 'polypeptide(L)'
;ENFTWALEQCVSLLRNEDVRPKVIVTDRDLALMNAVAEVFPTSAAMVCRFHVVKNVSSKMKEIVKIKNGENEKQTDVWDRITNAFKNVLESPTETEYAGNVMEFRELCARWPNFLRYVEETVLDTDKERVVNAWVDQHMHMGNHTTNRAESSHGVLKDEHAPGDVAGDYACLAEWKAIQVITLL
;
A
#
# COMPACT_ATOMS: atom_id res chain seq x y z
N GLU A 1 -20.15 -2.24 -0.10
CA GLU A 1 -21.19 -1.46 -0.81
C GLU A 1 -21.01 0.06 -0.75
N ASN A 2 -20.15 0.63 0.10
CA ASN A 2 -20.03 2.09 0.19
C ASN A 2 -18.93 2.73 -0.68
N PHE A 3 -17.92 1.99 -1.15
CA PHE A 3 -16.78 2.58 -1.88
C PHE A 3 -17.14 3.04 -3.30
N THR A 4 -17.88 2.24 -4.07
CA THR A 4 -18.30 2.62 -5.43
C THR A 4 -19.11 3.92 -5.40
N TRP A 5 -20.15 3.97 -4.57
CA TRP A 5 -20.99 5.16 -4.41
C TRP A 5 -20.19 6.40 -3.99
N ALA A 6 -19.27 6.25 -3.03
CA ALA A 6 -18.39 7.33 -2.61
C ALA A 6 -17.50 7.86 -3.75
N LEU A 7 -16.86 6.96 -4.50
CA LEU A 7 -16.01 7.32 -5.63
C LEU A 7 -16.83 7.98 -6.74
N GLU A 8 -18.06 7.54 -7.00
CA GLU A 8 -18.99 8.19 -7.93
C GLU A 8 -19.33 9.62 -7.49
N GLN A 9 -19.51 9.87 -6.18
CA GLN A 9 -19.67 11.22 -5.66
C GLN A 9 -18.42 12.07 -5.97
N CYS A 10 -17.22 11.52 -5.77
CA CYS A 10 -15.97 12.21 -6.15
C CYS A 10 -15.94 12.54 -7.66
N VAL A 11 -16.31 11.59 -8.52
CA VAL A 11 -16.39 11.81 -9.97
C VAL A 11 -17.36 12.94 -10.31
N SER A 12 -18.51 13.02 -9.64
CA SER A 12 -19.49 14.09 -9.87
C SER A 12 -18.95 15.50 -9.57
N LEU A 13 -18.00 15.59 -8.62
CA LEU A 13 -17.31 16.84 -8.28
C LEU A 13 -16.21 17.17 -9.31
N LEU A 14 -15.58 16.14 -9.89
CA LEU A 14 -14.59 16.24 -10.97
C LEU A 14 -15.29 16.43 -12.32
N ARG A 15 -15.91 17.60 -12.51
CA ARG A 15 -16.76 17.94 -13.68
C ARG A 15 -16.05 17.91 -15.04
N ASN A 16 -14.72 17.85 -15.08
CA ASN A 16 -13.94 17.78 -16.30
C ASN A 16 -13.14 16.46 -16.33
N GLU A 17 -13.18 15.74 -17.45
CA GLU A 17 -12.39 14.52 -17.66
C GLU A 17 -10.88 14.80 -17.51
N ASP A 18 -10.42 15.99 -17.90
CA ASP A 18 -9.00 16.37 -17.80
C ASP A 18 -8.50 16.53 -16.36
N VAL A 19 -9.41 16.65 -15.38
CA VAL A 19 -9.06 16.77 -13.95
C VAL A 19 -9.23 15.46 -13.18
N ARG A 20 -9.55 14.36 -13.88
CA ARG A 20 -9.63 13.04 -13.25
C ARG A 20 -8.24 12.49 -12.99
N PRO A 21 -8.04 11.84 -11.82
CA PRO A 21 -6.75 11.34 -11.42
C PRO A 21 -6.25 10.29 -12.41
N LYS A 22 -5.03 10.47 -12.94
CA LYS A 22 -4.41 9.44 -13.80
C LYS A 22 -3.84 8.29 -12.98
N VAL A 23 -3.53 8.55 -11.72
CA VAL A 23 -2.98 7.57 -10.78
C VAL A 23 -3.80 7.61 -9.49
N ILE A 24 -4.15 6.42 -9.02
CA ILE A 24 -4.89 6.21 -7.79
C ILE A 24 -4.09 5.29 -6.89
N VAL A 25 -3.88 5.68 -5.63
CA VAL A 25 -3.14 4.87 -4.65
C VAL A 25 -4.11 4.35 -3.60
N THR A 26 -4.19 3.04 -3.43
CA THR A 26 -5.09 2.40 -2.45
C THR A 26 -4.32 1.80 -1.27
N ASP A 27 -5.00 1.56 -0.16
CA ASP A 27 -4.45 0.86 1.02
C ASP A 27 -4.36 -0.67 0.85
N ARG A 28 -4.59 -1.18 -0.37
CA ARG A 28 -4.67 -2.61 -0.71
C ARG A 28 -5.93 -3.32 -0.18
N ASP A 29 -6.99 -2.59 0.15
CA ASP A 29 -8.30 -3.19 0.42
C ASP A 29 -8.94 -3.69 -0.89
N LEU A 30 -9.26 -4.98 -0.98
CA LEU A 30 -9.78 -5.60 -2.20
C LEU A 30 -11.10 -4.97 -2.66
N ALA A 31 -11.99 -4.60 -1.72
CA ALA A 31 -13.26 -3.97 -2.07
C ALA A 31 -13.03 -2.55 -2.61
N LEU A 32 -12.07 -1.82 -2.04
CA LEU A 32 -11.68 -0.50 -2.54
C LEU A 32 -11.03 -0.58 -3.92
N MET A 33 -10.11 -1.52 -4.13
CA MET A 33 -9.44 -1.72 -5.42
C MET A 33 -10.45 -2.08 -6.52
N ASN A 34 -11.43 -2.93 -6.23
CA ASN A 34 -12.48 -3.28 -7.18
C ASN A 34 -13.37 -2.06 -7.51
N ALA A 35 -13.76 -1.28 -6.49
CA ALA A 35 -14.55 -0.07 -6.70
C ALA A 35 -13.78 0.99 -7.52
N VAL A 36 -12.48 1.13 -7.29
CA VAL A 36 -11.61 2.01 -8.11
C VAL A 36 -11.57 1.54 -9.55
N ALA A 37 -11.39 0.25 -9.81
CA ALA A 37 -11.36 -0.29 -11.17
C ALA A 37 -12.69 -0.09 -11.91
N GLU A 38 -13.81 -0.09 -11.19
CA GLU A 38 -15.15 0.17 -11.73
C GLU A 38 -15.35 1.67 -12.05
N VAL A 39 -15.01 2.55 -11.11
CA VAL A 39 -15.32 3.99 -11.22
C VAL A 39 -14.27 4.77 -12.02
N PHE A 40 -13.00 4.34 -11.97
CA PHE A 40 -11.86 4.97 -12.63
C PHE A 40 -11.11 3.98 -13.54
N PRO A 41 -11.76 3.42 -14.57
CA PRO A 41 -11.20 2.34 -15.39
C PRO A 41 -9.97 2.75 -16.21
N THR A 42 -9.75 4.06 -16.41
CA THR A 42 -8.61 4.60 -17.15
C THR A 42 -7.43 5.00 -16.25
N SER A 43 -7.60 4.94 -14.93
CA SER A 43 -6.57 5.34 -13.97
C SER A 43 -5.68 4.16 -13.61
N ALA A 44 -4.38 4.42 -13.47
CA ALA A 44 -3.46 3.42 -12.95
C ALA A 44 -3.70 3.20 -11.45
N ALA A 45 -4.01 1.97 -11.07
CA ALA A 45 -4.23 1.59 -9.67
C ALA A 45 -2.91 1.11 -9.03
N MET A 46 -2.37 1.94 -8.13
CA MET A 46 -1.21 1.64 -7.32
C MET A 46 -1.61 1.22 -5.90
N VAL A 47 -0.67 0.59 -5.21
CA VAL A 47 -0.82 0.19 -3.82
C VAL A 47 0.13 1.00 -2.93
N CYS A 48 -0.38 1.46 -1.79
CA CYS A 48 0.37 2.23 -0.83
C CYS A 48 1.52 1.40 -0.22
N ARG A 49 2.76 1.84 -0.46
CA ARG A 49 3.95 1.15 0.05
C ARG A 49 4.01 1.10 1.57
N PHE A 50 3.54 2.16 2.22
CA PHE A 50 3.52 2.22 3.69
C PHE A 50 2.70 1.06 4.27
N HIS A 51 1.50 0.84 3.74
CA HIS A 51 0.64 -0.26 4.17
C HIS A 51 1.23 -1.62 3.84
N VAL A 52 1.82 -1.79 2.65
CA VAL A 52 2.52 -3.04 2.28
C VAL A 52 3.67 -3.34 3.25
N VAL A 53 4.57 -2.38 3.48
CA VAL A 53 5.71 -2.55 4.40
C VAL A 53 5.22 -2.80 5.83
N LYS A 54 4.16 -2.11 6.28
CA LYS A 54 3.56 -2.32 7.61
C LYS A 54 3.01 -3.73 7.77
N ASN A 55 2.28 -4.24 6.76
CA ASN A 55 1.71 -5.58 6.77
C ASN A 55 2.81 -6.65 6.78
N VAL A 56 3.82 -6.52 5.91
CA VAL A 56 4.99 -7.41 5.88
C VAL A 56 5.75 -7.36 7.20
N SER A 57 5.98 -6.17 7.76
CA SER A 57 6.67 -6.01 9.05
C SER A 57 5.90 -6.66 10.21
N SER A 58 4.57 -6.56 10.22
CA SER A 58 3.72 -7.21 11.22
C SER A 58 3.85 -8.73 11.12
N LYS A 59 3.73 -9.29 9.91
CA LYS A 59 3.88 -10.73 9.68
C LYS A 59 5.29 -11.24 9.97
N MET A 60 6.31 -10.46 9.65
CA MET A 60 7.71 -10.73 9.99
C MET A 60 7.87 -10.89 11.50
N LYS A 61 7.36 -9.96 12.31
CA LYS A 61 7.45 -10.03 13.78
C LYS A 61 6.75 -11.25 14.37
N GLU A 62 5.75 -11.79 13.69
CA GLU A 62 5.05 -13.02 14.07
C GLU A 62 5.91 -14.27 13.79
N ILE A 63 6.47 -14.38 12.57
CA ILE A 63 7.11 -15.61 12.06
C ILE A 63 8.62 -15.65 12.29
N VAL A 64 9.31 -14.52 12.08
CA VAL A 64 10.77 -14.42 12.12
C VAL A 64 11.23 -14.34 13.56
N LYS A 65 11.67 -15.49 14.09
CA LYS A 65 12.25 -15.62 15.43
C LYS A 65 13.68 -16.15 15.36
N ILE A 66 14.58 -15.55 16.12
CA ILE A 66 15.92 -16.10 16.40
C ILE A 66 15.88 -17.04 17.60
N LYS A 67 16.74 -18.06 17.60
CA LYS A 67 16.79 -19.05 18.68
C LYS A 67 17.60 -18.50 19.86
N ASN A 68 17.23 -18.90 21.07
CA ASN A 68 17.98 -18.57 22.27
C ASN A 68 19.43 -19.08 22.16
N GLY A 69 20.41 -18.20 22.40
CA GLY A 69 21.84 -18.53 22.32
C GLY A 69 22.52 -18.14 21.00
N GLU A 70 21.80 -17.58 20.04
CA GLU A 70 22.41 -16.96 18.85
C GLU A 70 22.99 -15.58 19.19
N ASN A 71 24.19 -15.28 18.67
CA ASN A 71 24.88 -14.00 18.87
C ASN A 71 24.32 -12.88 17.97
N GLU A 72 23.01 -12.87 17.76
CA GLU A 72 22.35 -11.93 16.88
C GLU A 72 21.12 -11.35 17.58
N LYS A 73 20.91 -10.04 17.49
CA LYS A 73 19.72 -9.42 18.09
C LYS A 73 18.55 -9.54 17.13
N GLN A 74 17.38 -9.84 17.68
CA GLN A 74 16.16 -10.03 16.88
C GLN A 74 15.79 -8.77 16.10
N THR A 75 16.01 -7.60 16.69
CA THR A 75 15.78 -6.31 16.05
C THR A 75 16.66 -6.14 14.81
N ASP A 76 17.93 -6.52 14.88
CA ASP A 76 18.89 -6.34 13.79
C ASP A 76 18.57 -7.28 12.61
N VAL A 77 18.00 -8.46 12.90
CA VAL A 77 17.42 -9.34 11.87
C VAL A 77 16.23 -8.69 11.19
N TRP A 78 15.28 -8.20 11.99
CA TRP A 78 14.07 -7.55 11.47
C TRP A 78 14.39 -6.32 10.63
N ASP A 79 15.35 -5.50 11.05
CA ASP A 79 15.76 -4.30 10.32
C ASP A 79 16.42 -4.64 8.99
N ARG A 80 17.31 -5.66 8.96
CA ARG A 80 17.93 -6.13 7.70
C ARG A 80 16.90 -6.67 6.71
N ILE A 81 15.96 -7.51 7.18
CA ILE A 81 14.89 -8.04 6.32
C ILE A 81 13.98 -6.91 5.82
N THR A 82 13.62 -5.97 6.70
CA THR A 82 12.77 -4.82 6.32
C THR A 82 13.46 -3.95 5.28
N ASN A 83 14.77 -3.68 5.42
CA ASN A 83 15.53 -2.89 4.46
C ASN A 83 15.71 -3.63 3.13
N ALA A 84 16.01 -4.93 3.15
CA ALA A 84 16.07 -5.73 1.93
C ALA A 84 14.73 -5.73 1.18
N PHE A 85 13.60 -5.86 1.91
CA PHE A 85 12.29 -5.77 1.31
C PHE A 85 12.00 -4.38 0.72
N LYS A 86 12.38 -3.30 1.41
CA LYS A 86 12.26 -1.93 0.85
C LYS A 86 13.08 -1.77 -0.43
N ASN A 87 14.31 -2.30 -0.49
CA ASN A 87 15.14 -2.28 -1.70
C ASN A 87 14.45 -2.99 -2.88
N VAL A 88 13.74 -4.11 -2.62
CA VAL A 88 12.90 -4.76 -3.64
C VAL A 88 11.83 -3.81 -4.16
N LEU A 89 11.14 -3.07 -3.28
CA LEU A 89 10.11 -2.10 -3.70
C LEU A 89 10.69 -0.87 -4.43
N GLU A 90 11.88 -0.46 -4.06
CA GLU A 90 12.57 0.73 -4.59
C GLU A 90 13.38 0.45 -5.87
N SER A 91 13.38 -0.79 -6.34
CA SER A 91 14.12 -1.22 -7.53
C SER A 91 13.69 -0.44 -8.79
N PRO A 92 14.58 0.34 -9.42
CA PRO A 92 14.21 1.24 -10.52
C PRO A 92 14.05 0.52 -11.87
N THR A 93 14.62 -0.68 -12.02
CA THR A 93 14.54 -1.48 -13.24
C THR A 93 14.12 -2.92 -12.94
N GLU A 94 13.53 -3.62 -13.92
CA GLU A 94 13.17 -5.04 -13.76
C GLU A 94 14.39 -5.93 -13.46
N THR A 95 15.55 -5.58 -14.02
CA THR A 95 16.82 -6.28 -13.77
C THR A 95 17.26 -6.12 -12.31
N GLU A 96 17.23 -4.90 -11.78
CA GLU A 96 17.56 -4.64 -10.38
C GLU A 96 16.54 -5.28 -9.43
N TYR A 97 15.24 -5.27 -9.81
CA TYR A 97 14.21 -5.98 -9.07
C TYR A 97 14.53 -7.48 -8.99
N ALA A 98 14.87 -8.12 -10.11
CA ALA A 98 15.23 -9.53 -10.11
C ALA A 98 16.42 -9.83 -9.21
N GLY A 99 17.46 -8.97 -9.24
CA GLY A 99 18.61 -9.05 -8.33
C GLY A 99 18.22 -8.93 -6.86
N ASN A 100 17.50 -7.87 -6.51
CA ASN A 100 17.07 -7.61 -5.13
C ASN A 100 16.12 -8.69 -4.59
N VAL A 101 15.26 -9.28 -5.44
CA VAL A 101 14.41 -10.42 -5.05
C VAL A 101 15.24 -11.66 -4.75
N MET A 102 16.30 -11.93 -5.53
CA MET A 102 17.22 -13.05 -5.22
C MET A 102 17.91 -12.84 -3.88
N GLU A 103 18.48 -11.65 -3.63
CA GLU A 103 19.12 -11.34 -2.35
C GLU A 103 18.13 -11.43 -1.17
N PHE A 104 16.89 -10.95 -1.35
CA PHE A 104 15.84 -11.05 -0.35
C PHE A 104 15.46 -12.51 -0.06
N ARG A 105 15.36 -13.36 -1.09
CA ARG A 105 15.09 -14.80 -0.96
C ARG A 105 16.19 -15.51 -0.19
N GLU A 106 17.45 -15.23 -0.53
CA GLU A 106 18.60 -15.80 0.18
C GLU A 106 18.62 -15.38 1.66
N LEU A 107 18.40 -14.09 1.93
CA LEU A 107 18.31 -13.56 3.29
C LEU A 107 17.18 -14.22 4.11
N CYS A 108 16.04 -14.48 3.46
CA CYS A 108 14.86 -15.05 4.10
C CYS A 108 14.79 -16.58 4.06
N ALA A 109 15.79 -17.27 3.46
CA ALA A 109 15.78 -18.72 3.27
C ALA A 109 15.59 -19.51 4.59
N ARG A 110 16.03 -18.93 5.71
CA ARG A 110 15.85 -19.48 7.06
C ARG A 110 14.39 -19.50 7.54
N TRP A 111 13.54 -18.63 7.01
CA TRP A 111 12.12 -18.49 7.39
C TRP A 111 11.20 -18.69 6.16
N PRO A 112 11.10 -19.93 5.63
CA PRO A 112 10.37 -20.20 4.39
C PRO A 112 8.88 -19.84 4.46
N ASN A 113 8.25 -19.91 5.64
CA ASN A 113 6.86 -19.48 5.81
C ASN A 113 6.68 -17.96 5.66
N PHE A 114 7.66 -17.17 6.12
CA PHE A 114 7.64 -15.73 5.92
C PHE A 114 7.93 -15.37 4.46
N LEU A 115 8.91 -16.03 3.84
CA LEU A 115 9.23 -15.83 2.43
C LEU A 115 8.02 -16.12 1.54
N ARG A 116 7.38 -17.29 1.72
CA ARG A 116 6.16 -17.66 0.99
C ARG A 116 5.04 -16.63 1.15
N TYR A 117 4.83 -16.13 2.38
CA TYR A 117 3.84 -15.08 2.61
C TYR A 117 4.14 -13.83 1.77
N VAL A 118 5.39 -13.36 1.74
CA VAL A 118 5.75 -12.15 0.97
C VAL A 118 5.61 -12.40 -0.54
N GLU A 119 5.97 -13.59 -1.02
CA GLU A 119 5.80 -13.96 -2.43
C GLU A 119 4.32 -13.96 -2.82
N GLU A 120 3.50 -14.75 -2.14
CA GLU A 120 2.07 -14.92 -2.45
C GLU A 120 1.24 -13.66 -2.23
N THR A 121 1.67 -12.76 -1.32
CA THR A 121 0.88 -11.57 -0.96
C THR A 121 1.46 -10.26 -1.48
N VAL A 122 2.64 -10.23 -2.08
CA VAL A 122 3.17 -8.97 -2.62
C VAL A 122 3.83 -9.20 -3.98
N LEU A 123 4.80 -10.11 -4.06
CA LEU A 123 5.62 -10.23 -5.26
C LEU A 123 4.84 -10.83 -6.43
N ASP A 124 3.96 -11.79 -6.17
CA ASP A 124 3.16 -12.45 -7.20
C ASP A 124 1.88 -11.66 -7.54
N THR A 125 1.34 -10.90 -6.58
CA THR A 125 0.04 -10.23 -6.72
C THR A 125 0.13 -8.76 -7.08
N ASP A 126 1.12 -8.04 -6.54
CA ASP A 126 1.10 -6.56 -6.52
C ASP A 126 2.40 -5.92 -7.02
N LYS A 127 3.40 -6.68 -7.47
CA LYS A 127 4.70 -6.12 -7.92
C LYS A 127 4.54 -4.94 -8.89
N GLU A 128 3.62 -5.05 -9.85
CA GLU A 128 3.38 -4.03 -10.88
C GLU A 128 2.72 -2.76 -10.32
N ARG A 129 2.10 -2.86 -9.14
CA ARG A 129 1.36 -1.78 -8.46
C ARG A 129 2.15 -1.14 -7.33
N VAL A 130 3.30 -1.70 -6.96
CA VAL A 130 4.06 -1.28 -5.76
C VAL A 130 5.55 -1.05 -6.03
N VAL A 131 6.16 -1.69 -7.02
CA VAL A 131 7.62 -1.59 -7.26
C VAL A 131 7.95 -0.49 -8.29
N ASN A 132 8.98 0.32 -8.02
CA ASN A 132 9.42 1.47 -8.86
C ASN A 132 9.52 1.10 -10.34
N ALA A 133 10.14 -0.03 -10.67
CA ALA A 133 10.32 -0.50 -12.05
C ALA A 133 9.03 -0.53 -12.90
N TRP A 134 7.86 -0.69 -12.27
CA TRP A 134 6.57 -0.66 -12.95
C TRP A 134 5.77 0.61 -12.65
N VAL A 135 5.78 1.10 -11.40
CA VAL A 135 4.95 2.25 -11.04
C VAL A 135 5.49 3.57 -11.59
N ASP A 136 6.81 3.71 -11.74
CA ASP A 136 7.48 4.93 -12.23
C ASP A 136 7.24 5.20 -13.72
N GLN A 137 6.59 4.27 -14.43
CA GLN A 137 6.07 4.50 -15.78
C GLN A 137 4.92 5.54 -15.79
N HIS A 138 4.29 5.77 -14.64
CA HIS A 138 3.24 6.75 -14.46
C HIS A 138 3.80 7.99 -13.76
N MET A 139 3.36 9.19 -14.17
CA MET A 139 3.79 10.42 -13.51
C MET A 139 3.10 10.55 -12.13
N HIS A 140 3.67 9.93 -11.10
CA HIS A 140 3.16 9.95 -9.73
C HIS A 140 3.91 10.94 -8.81
N MET A 141 4.77 11.82 -9.36
CA MET A 141 5.52 12.89 -8.66
C MET A 141 6.14 12.49 -7.30
N GLY A 142 6.58 11.24 -7.16
CA GLY A 142 7.15 10.70 -5.91
C GLY A 142 6.14 10.35 -4.80
N ASN A 143 4.82 10.41 -5.03
CA ASN A 143 3.87 9.87 -4.06
C ASN A 143 3.76 8.35 -4.21
N HIS A 144 4.43 7.66 -3.29
CA HIS A 144 4.30 6.21 -3.13
C HIS A 144 3.49 5.83 -1.86
N THR A 145 2.91 6.81 -1.17
CA THR A 145 2.25 6.65 0.14
C THR A 145 0.99 7.50 0.25
N THR A 146 0.02 7.02 1.04
CA THR A 146 -1.20 7.73 1.44
C THR A 146 -0.98 8.69 2.62
N ASN A 147 0.26 8.82 3.11
CA ASN A 147 0.56 9.53 4.37
C ASN A 147 0.10 11.00 4.38
N ARG A 148 0.08 11.68 3.22
CA ARG A 148 -0.47 13.04 3.10
C ARG A 148 -1.98 13.10 3.39
N ALA A 149 -2.73 12.09 2.94
CA ALA A 149 -4.16 11.98 3.24
C ALA A 149 -4.38 11.55 4.71
N GLU A 150 -3.52 10.71 5.27
CA GLU A 150 -3.62 10.26 6.67
C GLU A 150 -3.36 11.36 7.71
N SER A 151 -2.42 12.29 7.43
CA SER A 151 -2.19 13.43 8.32
C SER A 151 -3.40 14.37 8.40
N SER A 152 -4.09 14.58 7.28
CA SER A 152 -5.35 15.36 7.25
C SER A 152 -6.48 14.63 7.98
N HIS A 153 -6.51 13.30 7.91
CA HIS A 153 -7.47 12.46 8.63
C HIS A 153 -7.27 12.46 10.16
N GLY A 154 -6.02 12.56 10.65
CA GLY A 154 -5.75 12.67 12.09
C GLY A 154 -6.36 13.93 12.71
N VAL A 155 -6.22 15.07 12.03
CA VAL A 155 -6.78 16.36 12.47
C VAL A 155 -8.31 16.31 12.54
N LEU A 156 -8.96 15.70 11.56
CA LEU A 156 -10.42 15.68 11.48
C LEU A 156 -11.07 14.66 12.41
N LYS A 157 -10.38 13.56 12.74
CA LYS A 157 -10.81 12.63 13.80
C LYS A 157 -10.74 13.26 15.18
N ASP A 158 -9.73 14.09 15.43
CA ASP A 158 -9.62 14.85 16.68
C ASP A 158 -10.76 15.88 16.81
N GLU A 159 -11.28 16.40 15.69
CA GLU A 159 -12.43 17.31 15.67
C GLU A 159 -13.81 16.63 15.82
N HIS A 160 -13.94 15.30 15.63
CA HIS A 160 -15.23 14.59 15.57
C HIS A 160 -15.37 13.35 16.51
N ALA A 161 -14.72 13.33 17.68
CA ALA A 161 -14.98 12.29 18.69
C ALA A 161 -16.44 12.35 19.24
N PRO A 162 -17.01 11.21 19.71
CA PRO A 162 -18.30 10.70 19.23
C PRO A 162 -19.51 11.27 19.95
N GLY A 163 -20.44 11.84 19.16
CA GLY A 163 -21.84 12.03 19.53
C GLY A 163 -22.71 11.45 18.42
N ASP A 164 -23.45 10.40 18.75
CA ASP A 164 -24.45 9.68 17.95
C ASP A 164 -24.98 10.40 16.70
N VAL A 165 -24.91 9.74 15.53
CA VAL A 165 -26.09 9.21 14.83
C VAL A 165 -25.69 8.33 13.65
N ALA A 166 -26.48 7.28 13.41
CA ALA A 166 -26.29 6.21 12.43
C ALA A 166 -26.24 6.61 10.92
N GLY A 167 -25.99 7.89 10.59
CA GLY A 167 -25.72 8.39 9.24
C GLY A 167 -24.24 8.38 8.82
N ASP A 168 -23.31 8.18 9.76
CA ASP A 168 -21.87 8.35 9.55
C ASP A 168 -21.13 7.18 8.89
N TYR A 169 -21.78 6.03 8.70
CA TYR A 169 -21.13 4.90 8.02
C TYR A 169 -20.94 5.13 6.52
N ALA A 170 -21.76 6.01 5.91
CA ALA A 170 -21.55 6.49 4.55
C ALA A 170 -20.34 7.45 4.50
N CYS A 171 -20.26 8.40 5.45
CA CYS A 171 -19.14 9.33 5.59
C CYS A 171 -17.79 8.61 5.81
N LEU A 172 -17.70 7.61 6.70
CA LEU A 172 -16.43 6.91 6.92
C LEU A 172 -15.95 6.09 5.70
N ALA A 173 -16.87 5.60 4.88
CA ALA A 173 -16.54 4.90 3.65
C ALA A 173 -16.25 5.87 2.48
N GLU A 174 -16.94 7.01 2.43
CA GLU A 174 -16.59 8.16 1.59
C GLU A 174 -15.19 8.66 1.87
N TRP A 175 -14.78 8.68 3.13
CA TRP A 175 -13.48 9.22 3.53
C TRP A 175 -12.31 8.25 3.33
N LYS A 176 -12.52 6.94 3.49
CA LYS A 176 -11.57 5.91 3.01
C LYS A 176 -11.44 5.94 1.48
N ALA A 177 -12.52 6.20 0.75
CA ALA A 177 -12.48 6.44 -0.68
C ALA A 177 -11.80 7.77 -1.05
N ILE A 178 -11.80 8.79 -0.18
CA ILE A 178 -11.02 10.03 -0.40
C ILE A 178 -9.52 9.81 -0.17
N GLN A 179 -9.10 8.81 0.62
CA GLN A 179 -7.68 8.41 0.75
C GLN A 179 -7.06 7.89 -0.56
N VAL A 180 -7.91 7.62 -1.57
CA VAL A 180 -7.57 7.04 -2.88
C VAL A 180 -7.01 8.07 -3.88
N ILE A 181 -7.25 9.37 -3.66
CA ILE A 181 -7.00 10.39 -4.69
C ILE A 181 -5.84 11.29 -4.27
N THR A 182 -4.62 10.90 -4.64
CA THR A 182 -3.48 11.83 -4.79
C THR A 182 -2.53 11.15 -5.79
N LEU A 183 -2.47 11.52 -7.07
CA LEU A 183 -2.09 12.83 -7.62
C LEU A 183 -2.58 12.98 -9.07
N LEU A 184 -3.03 14.20 -9.38
CA LEU A 184 -3.27 14.84 -10.68
C LEU A 184 -4.01 14.01 -11.73
#